data_AF-A0A8D8IZX9-F1
#
_entry.id   AF-A0A8D8IZX9-F1
#
_cell.length_a   1.000
_cell.length_b   1.000
_cell.length_c   1.000
_cell.angle_alpha   90.00
_cell.angle_beta   90.00
_cell.angle_gamma   90.00
#
_symmetry.space_group_name_H-M   'P 1'
#
loop_
_entity.id
_entity.type
_entity.pdbx_description
1 polymer ?
#
loop_
_entity_poly.entity_id
_entity_poly.type
_entity_poly.pdbx_seq_one_letter_code
_entity_poly.pdbx_strand_id
1 'polypeptide(L)'
;MLHFAQVFQSNRFRQFDYGRMGNLKKYGSPEPPAYNLTASTAPVLIYYGLNDWLIHPKNPRELSRMLPRVIDTIAVSDRQFNHMDFVLAKNVRKVLYEKILPTLDKYNRKC
;
A
#
# COMPACT_ATOMS: atom_id res chain seq x y z
N MET A 1 -7.53 2.31 15.36
CA MET A 1 -8.34 3.34 14.67
C MET A 1 -7.75 4.74 14.77
N LEU A 2 -7.35 5.23 15.95
CA LEU A 2 -6.77 6.58 16.10
C LEU A 2 -5.60 6.88 15.14
N HIS A 3 -4.71 5.91 14.90
CA HIS A 3 -3.60 6.13 13.97
C HIS A 3 -4.05 6.39 12.53
N PHE A 4 -5.07 5.65 12.06
CA PHE A 4 -5.62 5.85 10.71
C PHE A 4 -6.21 7.26 10.58
N ALA A 5 -6.90 7.74 11.61
CA ALA A 5 -7.39 9.12 11.64
C ALA A 5 -6.23 10.15 11.59
N GLN A 6 -5.12 9.90 12.31
CA GLN A 6 -3.93 10.76 12.25
C GLN A 6 -3.30 10.78 10.86
N VAL A 7 -3.20 9.62 10.19
CA VAL A 7 -2.67 9.54 8.81
C VAL A 7 -3.58 10.31 7.87
N PHE A 8 -4.90 10.12 7.95
CA PHE A 8 -5.87 10.83 7.13
C PHE A 8 -5.81 12.35 7.35
N GLN A 9 -5.78 12.80 8.60
CA GLN A 9 -5.74 14.23 8.95
C GLN A 9 -4.42 14.90 8.58
N SER A 10 -3.29 14.21 8.76
CA SER A 10 -1.98 14.77 8.46
C SER A 10 -1.58 14.65 6.99
N ASN A 11 -2.25 13.78 6.22
CA ASN A 11 -1.87 13.39 4.86
C ASN A 11 -0.40 12.96 4.76
N ARG A 12 0.13 12.33 5.81
CA ARG A 12 1.54 11.89 5.90
C ARG A 12 1.59 10.44 6.33
N PHE A 13 2.35 9.63 5.59
CA PHE A 13 2.70 8.28 6.01
C PHE A 13 3.85 8.33 7.03
N ARG A 14 3.48 8.37 8.32
CA ARG A 14 4.39 8.59 9.45
C ARG A 14 3.99 7.75 10.65
N GLN A 15 4.87 7.66 11.64
CA GLN A 15 4.60 6.92 12.87
C GLN A 15 3.46 7.54 13.69
N PHE A 16 2.97 6.81 14.70
CA PHE A 16 1.87 7.28 15.57
C PHE A 16 2.23 8.57 16.30
N ASP A 17 1.29 9.51 16.34
CA ASP A 17 1.44 10.76 17.06
C ASP A 17 0.94 10.59 18.50
N TYR A 18 1.86 10.60 19.47
CA TYR A 18 1.56 10.51 20.91
C TYR A 18 1.32 11.89 21.56
N GLY A 19 1.23 12.95 20.75
CA GLY A 19 1.32 14.33 21.20
C GLY A 19 2.75 14.73 21.54
N ARG A 20 3.02 16.03 21.63
CA ARG A 20 4.39 16.60 21.71
C ARG A 20 5.29 15.92 22.76
N MET A 21 4.83 15.75 23.99
CA MET A 21 5.61 15.13 25.06
C MET A 21 5.81 13.63 24.85
N GLY A 22 4.79 12.93 24.35
CA GLY A 22 4.88 11.51 24.02
C GLY A 22 5.85 11.25 22.87
N ASN A 23 5.83 12.11 21.84
CA ASN A 23 6.75 12.04 20.70
C ASN A 23 8.18 12.32 21.12
N LEU A 24 8.43 13.33 21.97
CA LEU A 24 9.77 13.59 22.50
C LEU A 24 10.30 12.37 23.27
N LYS A 25 9.48 11.76 24.13
CA LYS A 25 9.86 10.56 24.89
C LYS A 25 10.15 9.36 23.99
N LYS A 26 9.38 9.18 22.90
CA LYS A 26 9.47 7.98 22.04
C LYS A 26 10.44 8.13 20.87
N TYR A 27 10.54 9.33 20.31
CA TYR A 27 11.22 9.62 19.05
C TYR A 27 12.35 10.64 19.19
N GLY A 28 12.47 11.32 20.34
CA GLY A 28 13.40 12.44 20.50
C GLY A 28 13.01 13.68 19.68
N SER A 29 11.82 13.71 19.09
CA SER A 29 11.30 14.78 18.24
C SER A 29 9.89 15.16 18.69
N PRO A 30 9.49 16.45 18.65
CA PRO A 30 8.12 16.85 18.96
C PRO A 30 7.08 16.32 17.96
N GLU A 31 7.51 16.04 16.72
CA GLU A 31 6.68 15.41 15.68
C GLU A 31 7.08 13.97 15.41
N PRO A 32 6.13 13.08 15.07
CA PRO A 32 6.45 11.71 14.70
C PRO A 32 7.15 11.68 13.33
N PRO A 33 8.23 10.86 13.19
CA PRO A 33 8.99 10.78 11.95
C PRO A 33 8.19 10.09 10.83
N ALA A 34 8.41 10.53 9.60
CA ALA A 34 7.88 9.88 8.40
C ALA A 34 8.55 8.53 8.14
N TYR A 35 7.83 7.60 7.52
CA TYR A 35 8.43 6.35 7.06
C TYR A 35 9.24 6.60 5.78
N ASN A 36 10.48 6.14 5.76
CA ASN A 36 11.34 6.28 4.59
C ASN A 36 11.03 5.20 3.55
N LEU A 37 10.13 5.49 2.60
CA LEU A 37 9.76 4.56 1.52
C LEU A 37 10.92 4.24 0.56
N THR A 38 11.92 5.12 0.44
CA THR A 38 13.08 4.88 -0.44
C THR A 38 14.03 3.82 0.12
N ALA A 39 13.94 3.52 1.42
CA ALA A 39 14.70 2.43 2.04
C ALA A 39 14.14 1.04 1.71
N SER A 40 12.98 0.93 1.05
CA SER A 40 12.40 -0.35 0.67
C SER A 40 13.23 -1.02 -0.44
N THR A 41 13.73 -2.24 -0.20
CA THR A 41 14.58 -2.97 -1.16
C THR A 41 13.85 -4.08 -1.91
N ALA A 42 12.63 -4.41 -1.48
CA ALA A 42 11.83 -5.48 -2.06
C ALA A 42 11.32 -5.08 -3.46
N PRO A 43 11.30 -6.00 -4.43
CA PRO A 43 10.52 -5.83 -5.65
C PRO A 43 9.03 -5.77 -5.31
N VAL A 44 8.31 -4.77 -5.83
CA VAL A 44 6.89 -4.56 -5.51
C VAL A 44 6.03 -4.63 -6.77
N LEU A 45 4.96 -5.41 -6.71
CA LEU A 45 3.90 -5.43 -7.71
C LEU A 45 2.62 -4.92 -7.04
N ILE A 46 2.02 -3.86 -7.59
CA ILE A 46 0.85 -3.21 -6.97
C ILE A 46 -0.40 -3.53 -7.81
N TYR A 47 -1.38 -4.20 -7.21
CA TYR A 47 -2.72 -4.33 -7.81
C TYR A 47 -3.71 -3.43 -7.10
N TYR A 48 -4.60 -2.79 -7.84
CA TYR A 48 -5.64 -1.92 -7.27
C TYR A 48 -6.97 -2.04 -8.02
N GLY A 49 -8.07 -1.92 -7.29
CA GLY A 49 -9.42 -1.87 -7.85
C GLY A 49 -9.78 -0.46 -8.34
N LEU A 50 -10.56 -0.35 -9.42
CA LEU A 50 -11.01 0.95 -9.93
C LEU A 50 -12.21 1.51 -9.16
N ASN A 51 -12.98 0.64 -8.50
CA ASN A 51 -14.14 0.98 -7.68
C ASN A 51 -13.85 0.76 -6.17
N ASP A 52 -12.59 0.91 -5.76
CA ASP A 52 -12.20 0.82 -4.36
C ASP A 52 -12.59 2.11 -3.62
N TRP A 53 -13.55 2.00 -2.70
CA TRP A 53 -14.07 3.13 -1.91
C TRP A 53 -13.19 3.48 -0.70
N LEU A 54 -12.32 2.55 -0.27
CA LEU A 54 -11.41 2.79 0.84
C LEU A 54 -10.10 3.42 0.35
N ILE A 55 -9.61 2.96 -0.80
CA ILE A 55 -8.35 3.41 -1.38
C ILE A 55 -8.60 3.92 -2.80
N HIS A 56 -8.67 5.24 -2.95
CA HIS A 56 -8.83 5.86 -4.27
C HIS A 56 -7.69 5.39 -5.21
N PRO A 57 -7.98 5.05 -6.48
CA PRO A 57 -6.97 4.60 -7.47
C PRO A 57 -5.75 5.50 -7.68
N LYS A 58 -5.75 6.74 -7.16
CA LYS A 58 -4.62 7.68 -7.24
C LYS A 58 -3.54 7.30 -6.23
N ASN A 59 -3.92 6.85 -5.05
CA ASN A 59 -3.01 6.46 -3.97
C ASN A 59 -1.99 5.38 -4.39
N PRO A 60 -2.39 4.22 -4.98
CA PRO A 60 -1.42 3.21 -5.43
C PRO A 60 -0.48 3.73 -6.53
N ARG A 61 -0.95 4.66 -7.38
CA ARG A 61 -0.11 5.31 -8.41
C ARG A 61 0.86 6.35 -7.84
N GLU A 62 0.52 6.99 -6.73
CA GLU A 62 1.45 7.87 -6.01
C GLU A 62 2.47 7.04 -5.23
N LEU A 63 2.02 6.02 -4.51
CA LEU A 63 2.87 5.05 -3.83
C LEU A 63 3.90 4.44 -4.78
N SER A 64 3.48 4.09 -6.02
CA SER A 64 4.38 3.51 -7.00
C SER A 64 5.54 4.43 -7.41
N ARG A 65 5.37 5.75 -7.31
CA ARG A 65 6.42 6.74 -7.59
C ARG A 65 7.36 6.96 -6.43
N MET A 66 6.91 6.65 -5.20
CA MET A 66 7.71 6.82 -3.98
C MET A 66 8.58 5.60 -3.66
N LEU A 67 8.21 4.42 -4.18
CA LEU A 67 8.95 3.18 -3.98
C LEU A 67 10.04 3.01 -5.06
N PRO A 68 11.25 2.57 -4.69
CA PRO A 68 12.38 2.52 -5.62
C PRO A 68 12.37 1.31 -6.55
N ARG A 69 11.61 0.25 -6.24
CA ARG A 69 11.66 -1.05 -6.92
C ARG A 69 10.28 -1.59 -7.29
N VAL A 70 9.45 -0.74 -7.88
CA VAL A 70 8.16 -1.17 -8.42
C VAL A 70 8.36 -1.86 -9.76
N ILE A 71 7.90 -3.10 -9.84
CA ILE A 71 7.88 -3.91 -11.07
C ILE A 71 6.76 -3.41 -11.98
N ASP A 72 5.55 -3.26 -11.42
CA ASP A 72 4.37 -2.80 -12.14
C ASP A 72 3.27 -2.30 -11.17
N THR A 73 2.34 -1.51 -11.68
CA THR A 73 1.16 -1.00 -10.98
C THR A 73 -0.08 -1.20 -11.84
N ILE A 74 -0.84 -2.24 -11.54
CA ILE A 74 -1.83 -2.84 -12.44
C ILE A 74 -3.24 -2.64 -11.86
N ALA A 75 -4.12 -2.03 -12.65
CA ALA A 75 -5.54 -2.00 -12.31
C ALA A 75 -6.16 -3.38 -12.55
N VAL A 76 -6.97 -3.87 -11.60
CA VAL A 76 -7.78 -5.08 -11.83
C VAL A 76 -8.77 -4.77 -12.96
N SER A 77 -8.86 -5.68 -13.93
CA SER A 77 -9.61 -5.46 -15.18
C SER A 77 -11.13 -5.30 -14.97
N ASP A 78 -11.64 -5.85 -13.88
CA ASP A 78 -13.04 -5.68 -13.50
C ASP A 78 -13.24 -4.28 -12.90
N ARG A 79 -14.05 -3.45 -13.57
CA ARG A 79 -14.30 -2.07 -13.17
C ARG A 79 -15.10 -1.96 -11.88
N GLN A 80 -15.83 -2.99 -11.48
CA GLN A 80 -16.60 -2.99 -10.23
C GLN A 80 -15.77 -3.47 -9.03
N PHE A 81 -14.57 -4.01 -9.29
CA PHE A 81 -13.67 -4.53 -8.27
C PHE A 81 -13.29 -3.46 -7.25
N ASN A 82 -13.64 -3.73 -5.99
CA ASN A 82 -13.44 -2.85 -4.83
C ASN A 82 -12.46 -3.46 -3.82
N HIS A 83 -12.36 -2.83 -2.65
CA HIS A 83 -11.42 -3.22 -1.59
C HIS A 83 -11.61 -4.66 -1.08
N MET A 84 -12.86 -5.08 -0.89
CA MET A 84 -13.18 -6.37 -0.28
C MET A 84 -13.03 -7.51 -1.29
N ASP A 85 -13.15 -7.20 -2.58
CA ASP A 85 -13.08 -8.18 -3.66
C ASP A 85 -11.70 -8.86 -3.76
N PHE A 86 -10.63 -8.22 -3.28
CA PHE A 86 -9.30 -8.83 -3.15
C PHE A 86 -9.29 -10.11 -2.30
N VAL A 87 -10.27 -10.28 -1.42
CA VAL A 87 -10.38 -11.42 -0.50
C VAL A 87 -11.67 -12.20 -0.70
N LEU A 88 -12.79 -11.50 -0.94
CA LEU A 88 -14.14 -12.08 -0.85
C LEU A 88 -14.81 -12.32 -2.20
N ALA A 89 -14.29 -11.77 -3.30
CA ALA A 89 -14.97 -11.93 -4.58
C ALA A 89 -14.96 -13.40 -5.02
N LYS A 90 -16.13 -13.93 -5.38
CA LYS A 90 -16.29 -15.32 -5.83
C LYS A 90 -15.41 -15.65 -7.05
N ASN A 91 -15.11 -14.66 -7.87
CA ASN A 91 -14.28 -14.77 -9.07
C ASN A 91 -12.83 -14.25 -8.87
N VAL A 92 -12.40 -13.91 -7.63
CA VAL A 92 -11.09 -13.30 -7.34
C VAL A 92 -9.92 -14.10 -7.94
N ARG A 93 -10.03 -15.43 -7.91
CA ARG A 93 -9.04 -16.33 -8.50
C ARG A 93 -8.78 -16.01 -9.97
N LYS A 94 -9.85 -15.89 -10.76
CA LYS A 94 -9.79 -15.66 -12.22
C LYS A 94 -9.35 -14.23 -12.55
N VAL A 95 -9.91 -13.24 -11.83
CA VAL A 95 -9.67 -11.82 -12.17
C VAL A 95 -8.32 -11.31 -11.68
N LEU A 96 -7.76 -11.93 -10.64
CA LEU A 96 -6.54 -11.49 -9.96
C LEU A 96 -5.51 -12.62 -9.76
N TYR A 97 -5.81 -13.66 -8.98
CA TYR A 97 -4.75 -14.58 -8.49
C TYR A 97 -4.03 -15.34 -9.61
N GLU A 98 -4.75 -15.79 -10.64
CA GLU A 98 -4.16 -16.47 -11.81
C GLU A 98 -3.19 -15.56 -12.60
N LYS A 99 -3.29 -14.23 -12.43
CA LYS A 99 -2.33 -13.26 -12.99
C LYS A 99 -1.13 -13.03 -12.07
N ILE A 100 -1.31 -13.16 -10.76
CA ILE A 100 -0.25 -12.97 -9.75
C ILE A 100 0.71 -14.16 -9.73
N LEU A 101 0.18 -15.39 -9.74
CA LEU A 101 0.96 -16.61 -9.53
C LEU A 101 2.13 -16.77 -10.50
N PRO A 102 1.97 -16.57 -11.83
CA PRO A 102 3.09 -16.67 -12.76
C PRO A 102 4.20 -15.65 -12.49
N THR A 103 3.84 -14.45 -12.04
CA THR A 103 4.82 -13.42 -11.67
C THR A 103 5.58 -13.84 -10.42
N LEU A 104 4.88 -14.32 -9.38
CA LEU A 104 5.55 -14.82 -8.17
C LEU A 104 6.50 -15.98 -8.48
N ASP A 105 6.08 -16.95 -9.30
CA ASP A 105 6.93 -18.07 -9.72
C ASP A 105 8.19 -17.60 -10.45
N LYS A 106 8.06 -16.60 -11.33
CA LYS A 106 9.19 -16.00 -12.05
C LYS A 106 10.21 -15.38 -11.10
N TYR A 107 9.78 -14.76 -10.00
CA TYR A 107 10.70 -14.15 -9.02
C TYR A 107 11.26 -15.17 -8.02
N ASN A 108 10.53 -16.24 -7.69
CA ASN A 108 11.01 -17.32 -6.82
C ASN A 108 12.10 -18.18 -7.48
N ARG A 109 12.07 -18.37 -8.80
CA ARG A 109 13.08 -19.17 -9.53
C ARG A 109 14.39 -18.43 -9.82
N LYS A 110 14.51 -17.16 -9.42
CA LYS A 110 15.72 -16.34 -9.61
C LYS A 110 16.63 -16.29 -8.37
N CYS A 111 16.38 -17.15 -7.39
CA CYS A 111 17.27 -17.42 -6.26
C CYS A 111 18.17 -18.62 -6.57
#